data_AF-A0A1M6DDG9-F1
#
_entry.id   AF-A0A1M6DDG9-F1
#
_cell.length_a   1.000
_cell.length_b   1.000
_cell.length_c   1.000
_cell.angle_alpha   90.00
_cell.angle_beta   90.00
_cell.angle_gamma   90.00
#
_symmetry.space_group_name_H-M   'P 1'
#
loop_
_entity.id
_entity.type
_entity.pdbx_description
1 polymer ?
#
loop_
_entity_poly.entity_id
_entity_poly.type
_entity_poly.pdbx_seq_one_letter_code
_entity_poly.pdbx_strand_id
1 'polypeptide(L)'
;MTVQQTNQNNFKTAHWRLRSGQRETSQSGLEKLALAPLPVSTGHTPLAVTKFVHINDQGVLELRSINPMIGMIQILLLFTLFMLSSVIIAWILIIPDMFLVMLPIAIMWTAFIGVMVYFPFKDTFIDNSNDAPIVFNSQKKQILISWKEQKLLHPSFFGNLTSAGYSQGSNKLIFCLFIGCFLFFIGWIVLLTESELVLVILGFVLILVGCILLYLAFKPWLTYFRESRKNPTQHHLAGIPWEEVAVEFHQLGAMGYLGARSMYQLSLVCPLPDEADKRYTVSLPVYSQQEAFCLYELIRDYMEHGAKGLEHTAAAKLQTEAPDYGRAAFKKELKENESNPLWVIWHTLTLRYFAHRYLEWTLDVLPKKNIHREAAIQWSQPIPESEWAKPSEQLQEANRRVRELYAKGLDWESPEVQAVLREYERV
;
A
#
# COMPACT_ATOMS: atom_id res chain seq x y z
N MET A 1 15.59 -7.73 -17.26
CA MET A 1 15.86 -6.28 -17.11
C MET A 1 16.96 -6.12 -16.08
N THR A 2 17.91 -5.21 -16.33
CA THR A 2 19.05 -4.92 -15.45
C THR A 2 18.60 -3.96 -14.35
N VAL A 3 19.03 -4.18 -13.11
CA VAL A 3 18.79 -3.24 -12.00
C VAL A 3 19.51 -1.94 -12.34
N GLN A 4 18.78 -0.83 -12.40
CA GLN A 4 19.38 0.48 -12.60
C GLN A 4 20.18 0.87 -11.36
N GLN A 5 21.38 1.38 -11.55
CA GLN A 5 22.21 1.93 -10.48
C GLN A 5 22.15 3.45 -10.55
N THR A 6 21.90 4.08 -9.41
CA THR A 6 21.87 5.53 -9.30
C THR A 6 23.30 6.10 -9.35
N ASN A 7 23.52 7.18 -10.11
CA ASN A 7 24.81 7.89 -10.12
C ASN A 7 25.04 8.65 -8.80
N GLN A 8 26.07 8.26 -8.05
CA GLN A 8 26.21 8.43 -6.60
C GLN A 8 26.36 9.85 -6.01
N ASN A 9 26.29 10.95 -6.76
CA ASN A 9 26.84 12.23 -6.24
C ASN A 9 25.94 13.47 -6.28
N ASN A 10 24.68 13.38 -6.72
CA ASN A 10 23.84 14.59 -6.87
C ASN A 10 22.72 14.74 -5.82
N PHE A 11 22.60 13.80 -4.86
CA PHE A 11 21.38 13.67 -4.04
C PHE A 11 21.50 14.18 -2.60
N LYS A 12 22.71 14.39 -2.07
CA LYS A 12 22.89 15.02 -0.74
C LYS A 12 22.38 16.47 -0.72
N THR A 13 22.37 17.14 -1.87
CA THR A 13 21.96 18.54 -2.05
C THR A 13 20.54 18.69 -2.61
N ALA A 14 19.77 17.60 -2.70
CA ALA A 14 18.42 17.65 -3.24
C ALA A 14 17.53 18.57 -2.37
N HIS A 15 16.89 19.56 -2.99
CA HIS A 15 16.12 20.61 -2.31
C HIS A 15 14.95 20.06 -1.45
N TRP A 16 14.47 18.86 -1.76
CA TRP A 16 13.38 18.21 -1.06
C TRP A 16 13.81 17.43 0.18
N ARG A 17 15.11 17.18 0.36
CA ARG A 17 15.66 16.39 1.47
C ARG A 17 15.74 17.27 2.72
N LEU A 18 14.99 16.88 3.75
CA LEU A 18 15.08 17.53 5.06
C LEU A 18 16.38 17.15 5.76
N ARG A 19 16.95 18.12 6.48
CA ARG A 19 18.15 17.93 7.30
C ARG A 19 17.82 17.12 8.54
N SER A 20 18.70 16.22 8.96
CA SER A 20 18.56 15.42 10.18
C SER A 20 18.25 16.31 11.37
N GLY A 21 17.16 15.99 12.09
CA GLY A 21 16.64 16.78 13.20
C GLY A 21 15.84 18.03 12.81
N GLN A 22 15.73 18.36 11.52
CA GLN A 22 14.87 19.44 11.06
C GLN A 22 13.40 19.02 11.19
N ARG A 23 12.61 19.93 11.76
CA ARG A 23 11.15 19.84 11.77
C ARG A 23 10.59 20.77 10.72
N GLU A 24 9.67 20.26 9.90
CA GLU A 24 8.91 21.06 8.95
C GLU A 24 7.42 20.84 9.20
N THR A 25 6.68 21.92 9.38
CA THR A 25 5.22 21.88 9.47
C THR A 25 4.65 22.40 8.16
N SER A 26 4.01 21.51 7.40
CA SER A 26 3.31 21.89 6.19
C SER A 26 2.05 22.70 6.51
N GLN A 27 1.60 23.53 5.56
CA GLN A 27 0.34 24.29 5.67
C GLN A 27 -0.89 23.39 5.92
N SER A 28 -0.80 22.11 5.55
CA SER A 28 -1.85 21.10 5.81
C SER A 28 -1.85 20.55 7.24
N GLY A 29 -0.99 21.04 8.14
CA GLY A 29 -0.84 20.51 9.50
C GLY A 29 -0.04 19.19 9.57
N LEU A 30 0.69 18.84 8.51
CA LEU A 30 1.63 17.71 8.50
C LEU A 30 2.95 18.14 9.11
N GLU A 31 3.28 17.61 10.28
CA GLU A 31 4.59 17.77 10.90
C GLU A 31 5.52 16.66 10.41
N LYS A 32 6.71 17.04 9.95
CA LYS A 32 7.76 16.14 9.50
C LYS A 32 8.99 16.29 10.37
N LEU A 33 9.65 15.17 10.68
CA LEU A 33 10.92 15.13 11.40
C LEU A 33 11.88 14.20 10.66
N ALA A 34 13.00 14.71 10.16
CA ALA A 34 14.00 13.89 9.49
C ALA A 34 14.91 13.17 10.50
N LEU A 35 15.10 11.87 10.29
CA LEU A 35 15.85 10.96 11.15
C LEU A 35 17.17 10.47 10.52
N ALA A 36 17.20 10.35 9.19
CA ALA A 36 18.33 9.79 8.46
C ALA A 36 19.30 10.84 7.91
N PRO A 37 20.57 10.46 7.66
CA PRO A 37 21.09 9.08 7.61
C PRO A 37 21.88 8.66 8.85
N LEU A 38 21.59 9.23 10.02
CA LEU A 38 22.44 9.09 11.20
C LEU A 38 21.78 8.23 12.29
N PRO A 39 22.54 7.73 13.28
CA PRO A 39 22.03 6.74 14.20
C PRO A 39 21.05 7.40 15.18
N VAL A 40 19.97 6.69 15.46
CA VAL A 40 19.01 7.00 16.51
C VAL A 40 19.08 5.82 17.47
N SER A 41 19.52 6.05 18.71
CA SER A 41 19.53 5.03 19.76
C SER A 41 18.38 5.29 20.69
N THR A 42 17.44 4.36 20.79
CA THR A 42 16.34 4.43 21.76
C THR A 42 16.52 3.45 22.92
N GLY A 43 17.32 2.40 22.74
CA GLY A 43 17.45 1.32 23.73
C GLY A 43 16.15 0.54 23.98
N HIS A 44 15.13 0.76 23.14
CA HIS A 44 13.82 0.15 23.25
C HIS A 44 13.54 -0.77 22.05
N THR A 45 12.76 -1.83 22.29
CA THR A 45 12.36 -2.73 21.21
C THR A 45 11.10 -2.23 20.53
N PRO A 46 11.05 -2.21 19.19
CA PRO A 46 9.83 -1.82 18.45
C PRO A 46 8.68 -2.78 18.74
N LEU A 47 7.46 -2.24 18.91
CA LEU A 47 6.29 -3.00 19.35
C LEU A 47 5.66 -3.82 18.21
N ALA A 48 5.66 -3.30 16.98
CA ALA A 48 4.96 -3.89 15.83
C ALA A 48 5.88 -4.36 14.68
N VAL A 49 7.03 -4.97 15.00
CA VAL A 49 8.02 -5.43 14.00
C VAL A 49 7.43 -6.43 13.00
N THR A 50 6.63 -7.38 13.47
CA THR A 50 6.26 -8.60 12.72
C THR A 50 5.24 -8.40 11.60
N LYS A 51 4.64 -7.21 11.49
CA LYS A 51 3.56 -6.97 10.50
C LYS A 51 4.08 -6.50 9.15
N PHE A 52 5.08 -5.62 9.12
CA PHE A 52 5.60 -5.06 7.87
C PHE A 52 7.01 -5.51 7.53
N VAL A 53 7.78 -5.97 8.51
CA VAL A 53 9.17 -6.37 8.36
C VAL A 53 9.27 -7.89 8.42
N HIS A 54 9.98 -8.49 7.46
CA HIS A 54 10.18 -9.93 7.38
C HIS A 54 11.58 -10.24 6.81
N ILE A 55 12.12 -11.42 7.07
CA ILE A 55 13.39 -11.88 6.48
C ILE A 55 13.06 -12.86 5.37
N ASN A 56 13.44 -12.53 4.13
CA ASN A 56 13.22 -13.37 2.97
C ASN A 56 14.02 -14.68 3.06
N ASP A 57 13.67 -15.68 2.25
CA ASP A 57 14.39 -16.96 2.07
C ASP A 57 15.90 -16.78 1.81
N GLN A 58 16.31 -15.62 1.27
CA GLN A 58 17.71 -15.26 1.03
C GLN A 58 18.45 -14.71 2.27
N GLY A 59 17.79 -14.61 3.43
CA GLY A 59 18.35 -14.02 4.65
C GLY A 59 18.41 -12.50 4.65
N VAL A 60 17.65 -11.86 3.74
CA VAL A 60 17.67 -10.42 3.52
C VAL A 60 16.41 -9.77 4.10
N LEU A 61 16.53 -8.56 4.69
CA LEU A 61 15.40 -7.86 5.29
C LEU A 61 14.48 -7.29 4.20
N GLU A 62 13.20 -7.57 4.31
CA GLU A 62 12.17 -7.21 3.35
C GLU A 62 11.04 -6.42 4.03
N LEU A 63 10.63 -5.31 3.40
CA LEU A 63 9.42 -4.58 3.76
C LEU A 63 8.26 -4.98 2.87
N ARG A 64 7.17 -5.31 3.53
CA ARG A 64 5.91 -5.66 2.88
C ARG A 64 5.02 -4.43 2.78
N SER A 65 4.39 -4.27 1.62
CA SER A 65 3.45 -3.17 1.37
C SER A 65 2.10 -3.36 2.09
N ILE A 66 1.72 -4.59 2.42
CA ILE A 66 0.42 -4.91 3.01
C ILE A 66 0.54 -5.20 4.50
N ASN A 67 -0.33 -4.57 5.29
CA ASN A 67 -0.53 -4.93 6.69
C ASN A 67 -1.26 -6.29 6.80
N PRO A 68 -0.66 -7.33 7.39
CA PRO A 68 -1.27 -8.65 7.56
C PRO A 68 -2.35 -8.70 8.66
N MET A 69 -3.14 -7.62 8.83
CA MET A 69 -4.27 -7.63 9.76
C MET A 69 -5.42 -8.47 9.20
N ILE A 70 -5.53 -9.70 9.70
CA ILE A 70 -6.56 -10.68 9.32
C ILE A 70 -7.98 -10.11 9.45
N GLY A 71 -8.27 -9.37 10.52
CA GLY A 71 -9.60 -8.80 10.77
C GLY A 71 -10.07 -7.82 9.69
N MET A 72 -9.17 -7.03 9.10
CA MET A 72 -9.52 -6.10 8.02
C MET A 72 -9.89 -6.85 6.73
N ILE A 73 -9.12 -7.88 6.38
CA ILE A 73 -9.41 -8.75 5.24
C ILE A 73 -10.72 -9.50 5.44
N GLN A 74 -10.99 -9.95 6.67
CA GLN A 74 -12.24 -10.61 7.03
C GLN A 74 -13.46 -9.71 6.76
N ILE A 75 -13.40 -8.45 7.22
CA ILE A 75 -14.47 -7.46 6.97
C ILE A 75 -14.66 -7.22 5.47
N LEU A 76 -13.57 -7.10 4.72
CA LEU A 76 -13.61 -6.93 3.26
C LEU A 76 -14.31 -8.12 2.56
N LEU A 77 -13.97 -9.35 2.94
CA LEU A 77 -14.58 -10.56 2.37
C LEU A 77 -16.07 -10.67 2.71
N LEU A 78 -16.45 -10.37 3.95
CA LEU A 78 -17.86 -10.36 4.37
C LEU A 78 -18.66 -9.28 3.63
N PHE A 79 -18.10 -8.08 3.48
CA PHE A 79 -18.71 -7.01 2.70
C PHE A 79 -18.87 -7.42 1.23
N THR A 80 -17.87 -8.08 0.65
CA THR A 80 -17.94 -8.60 -0.72
C THR A 80 -19.06 -9.64 -0.87
N LEU A 81 -19.18 -10.57 0.08
CA LEU A 81 -20.26 -11.57 0.10
C LEU A 81 -21.65 -10.93 0.25
N PHE A 82 -21.76 -9.90 1.09
CA PHE A 82 -23.01 -9.13 1.24
C PHE A 82 -23.41 -8.45 -0.08
N MET A 83 -22.45 -7.82 -0.75
CA MET A 83 -22.70 -7.17 -2.05
C MET A 83 -23.13 -8.20 -3.11
N LEU A 84 -22.48 -9.35 -3.20
CA LEU A 84 -22.87 -10.43 -4.12
C LEU A 84 -24.25 -11.02 -3.77
N SER A 85 -24.57 -11.17 -2.49
CA SER A 85 -25.89 -11.61 -2.03
C SER A 85 -27.00 -10.64 -2.49
N SER A 86 -26.73 -9.33 -2.50
CA SER A 86 -27.70 -8.33 -2.99
C SER A 86 -28.04 -8.52 -4.48
N VAL A 87 -27.08 -9.00 -5.29
CA VAL A 87 -27.32 -9.33 -6.70
C VAL A 87 -28.26 -10.51 -6.81
N ILE A 88 -28.02 -11.57 -6.03
CA ILE A 88 -28.87 -12.76 -6.01
C ILE A 88 -30.30 -12.38 -5.59
N ILE A 89 -30.44 -11.57 -4.54
CA ILE A 89 -31.75 -11.07 -4.08
C ILE A 89 -32.43 -10.26 -5.19
N ALA A 90 -31.70 -9.38 -5.89
CA ALA A 90 -32.25 -8.60 -6.99
C ALA A 90 -32.80 -9.47 -8.13
N TRP A 91 -32.18 -10.62 -8.42
CA TRP A 91 -32.70 -11.58 -9.41
C TRP A 91 -33.83 -12.46 -8.87
N ILE A 92 -33.81 -12.85 -7.59
CA ILE A 92 -34.88 -13.66 -6.96
C ILE A 92 -36.17 -12.86 -6.80
N LEU A 93 -36.08 -11.57 -6.49
CA LEU A 93 -37.24 -10.69 -6.34
C LEU A 93 -37.95 -10.39 -7.66
N ILE A 94 -37.40 -10.85 -8.80
CA ILE A 94 -38.08 -10.77 -10.07
C ILE A 94 -39.19 -11.83 -10.11
N ILE A 95 -40.42 -11.38 -9.91
CA ILE A 95 -41.63 -12.18 -10.10
C ILE A 95 -41.79 -12.50 -11.60
N PRO A 96 -42.22 -13.72 -11.99
CA PRO A 96 -42.42 -14.09 -13.39
C PRO A 96 -43.24 -13.07 -14.20
N ASP A 97 -44.27 -12.49 -13.60
CA ASP A 97 -45.17 -11.52 -14.23
C ASP A 97 -44.50 -10.15 -14.50
N MET A 98 -43.48 -9.81 -13.71
CA MET A 98 -42.74 -8.54 -13.80
C MET A 98 -41.34 -8.73 -14.40
N PHE A 99 -41.05 -9.92 -14.96
CA PHE A 99 -39.71 -10.28 -15.40
C PHE A 99 -39.16 -9.31 -16.43
N LEU A 100 -39.89 -9.08 -17.51
CA LEU A 100 -39.47 -8.18 -18.59
C LEU A 100 -39.34 -6.73 -18.11
N VAL A 101 -40.17 -6.31 -17.15
CA VAL A 101 -40.18 -4.94 -16.62
C VAL A 101 -38.97 -4.68 -15.71
N MET A 102 -38.62 -5.63 -14.83
CA MET A 102 -37.55 -5.47 -13.84
C MET A 102 -36.17 -5.91 -14.34
N LEU A 103 -36.12 -6.58 -15.51
CA LEU A 103 -34.89 -7.10 -16.09
C LEU A 103 -33.75 -6.06 -16.19
N PRO A 104 -33.98 -4.82 -16.68
CA PRO A 104 -32.89 -3.85 -16.76
C PRO A 104 -32.31 -3.47 -15.41
N ILE A 105 -33.13 -3.37 -14.36
CA ILE A 105 -32.65 -3.05 -13.01
C ILE A 105 -31.69 -4.14 -12.53
N ALA A 106 -32.06 -5.41 -12.66
CA ALA A 106 -31.21 -6.49 -12.19
C ALA A 106 -29.90 -6.58 -12.99
N ILE A 107 -29.94 -6.36 -14.31
CA ILE A 107 -28.72 -6.31 -15.15
C ILE A 107 -27.82 -5.15 -14.71
N MET A 108 -28.37 -3.95 -14.57
CA MET A 108 -27.60 -2.76 -14.18
C MET A 108 -27.05 -2.88 -12.76
N TRP A 109 -27.83 -3.42 -11.81
CA TRP A 109 -27.39 -3.69 -10.45
C TRP A 109 -26.25 -4.72 -10.43
N THR A 110 -26.39 -5.81 -11.19
CA THR A 110 -25.34 -6.83 -11.33
C THR A 110 -24.05 -6.23 -11.88
N ALA A 111 -24.15 -5.40 -12.93
CA ALA A 111 -22.98 -4.73 -13.52
C ALA A 111 -22.33 -3.76 -12.54
N PHE A 112 -23.13 -2.96 -11.82
CA PHE A 112 -22.64 -1.99 -10.85
C PHE A 112 -21.90 -2.67 -9.70
N ILE A 113 -22.52 -3.67 -9.07
CA ILE A 113 -21.92 -4.44 -7.97
C ILE A 113 -20.69 -5.22 -8.46
N GLY A 114 -20.79 -5.83 -9.64
CA GLY A 114 -19.69 -6.59 -10.25
C GLY A 114 -18.46 -5.71 -10.49
N VAL A 115 -18.63 -4.50 -11.01
CA VAL A 115 -17.55 -3.51 -11.18
C VAL A 115 -16.96 -3.11 -9.82
N MET A 116 -17.80 -2.78 -8.84
CA MET A 116 -17.34 -2.36 -7.50
C MET A 116 -16.55 -3.44 -6.77
N VAL A 117 -16.88 -4.71 -6.98
CA VAL A 117 -16.13 -5.84 -6.41
C VAL A 117 -14.89 -6.16 -7.24
N TYR A 118 -14.99 -6.21 -8.57
CA TYR A 118 -13.93 -6.72 -9.42
C TYR A 118 -12.68 -5.83 -9.44
N PHE A 119 -12.82 -4.50 -9.60
CA PHE A 119 -11.67 -3.62 -9.77
C PHE A 119 -10.75 -3.54 -8.54
N PRO A 120 -11.26 -3.38 -7.30
CA PRO A 120 -10.38 -3.39 -6.12
C PRO A 120 -9.55 -4.68 -5.98
N PHE A 121 -10.16 -5.84 -6.23
CA PHE A 121 -9.44 -7.12 -6.20
C PHE A 121 -8.45 -7.26 -7.35
N LYS A 122 -8.83 -6.82 -8.56
CA LYS A 122 -7.94 -6.82 -9.73
C LYS A 122 -6.73 -5.92 -9.51
N ASP A 123 -6.93 -4.71 -9.00
CA ASP A 123 -5.85 -3.76 -8.75
C ASP A 123 -4.90 -4.29 -7.68
N THR A 124 -5.46 -4.83 -6.58
CA THR A 124 -4.67 -5.51 -5.54
C THR A 124 -3.87 -6.67 -6.11
N PHE A 125 -4.45 -7.47 -7.02
CA PHE A 125 -3.75 -8.56 -7.67
C PHE A 125 -2.61 -8.05 -8.57
N ILE A 126 -2.88 -7.07 -9.43
CA ILE A 126 -1.89 -6.50 -10.35
C ILE A 126 -0.74 -5.85 -9.58
N ASP A 127 -1.04 -5.12 -8.51
CA ASP A 127 -0.01 -4.47 -7.69
C ASP A 127 0.86 -5.49 -6.99
N ASN A 128 0.29 -6.46 -6.27
CA ASN A 128 1.09 -7.48 -5.57
C ASN A 128 1.81 -8.46 -6.50
N SER A 129 1.31 -8.65 -7.72
CA SER A 129 2.00 -9.48 -8.71
C SER A 129 3.11 -8.72 -9.41
N ASN A 130 3.01 -7.40 -9.62
CA ASN A 130 4.03 -6.68 -10.38
C ASN A 130 5.01 -5.86 -9.52
N ASP A 131 4.64 -5.48 -8.30
CA ASP A 131 5.50 -4.69 -7.41
C ASP A 131 6.47 -5.60 -6.68
N ALA A 132 7.76 -5.39 -6.95
CA ALA A 132 8.80 -6.15 -6.27
C ALA A 132 8.87 -5.64 -4.82
N PRO A 133 9.01 -6.55 -3.86
CA PRO A 133 9.12 -6.14 -2.48
C PRO A 133 10.35 -5.27 -2.27
N ILE A 134 10.30 -4.40 -1.27
CA ILE A 134 11.42 -3.52 -0.94
C ILE A 134 12.39 -4.32 -0.10
N VAL A 135 13.61 -4.49 -0.62
CA VAL A 135 14.63 -5.36 -0.02
C VAL A 135 15.82 -4.52 0.40
N PHE A 136 16.26 -4.68 1.63
CA PHE A 136 17.45 -4.04 2.18
C PHE A 136 18.64 -4.97 2.10
N ASN A 137 19.70 -4.61 1.39
CA ASN A 137 20.91 -5.41 1.37
C ASN A 137 22.02 -4.74 2.19
N SER A 138 22.35 -5.34 3.33
CA SER A 138 23.38 -4.84 4.25
C SER A 138 24.80 -4.94 3.68
N GLN A 139 25.08 -5.92 2.81
CA GLN A 139 26.40 -6.11 2.18
C GLN A 139 26.63 -5.08 1.08
N LYS A 140 25.60 -4.79 0.27
CA LYS A 140 25.65 -3.78 -0.80
C LYS A 140 25.43 -2.35 -0.29
N LYS A 141 24.95 -2.19 0.94
CA LYS A 141 24.50 -0.91 1.53
C LYS A 141 23.50 -0.19 0.61
N GLN A 142 22.59 -0.95 0.02
CA GLN A 142 21.61 -0.46 -0.94
C GLN A 142 20.21 -0.98 -0.60
N ILE A 143 19.19 -0.22 -0.97
CA ILE A 143 17.79 -0.62 -0.97
C ILE A 143 17.37 -0.91 -2.41
N LEU A 144 16.75 -2.06 -2.62
CA LEU A 144 16.06 -2.36 -3.86
C LEU A 144 14.64 -1.79 -3.78
N ILE A 145 14.31 -0.89 -4.70
CA ILE A 145 12.96 -0.36 -4.85
C ILE A 145 12.40 -0.70 -6.23
N SER A 146 11.09 -0.90 -6.29
CA SER A 146 10.35 -0.91 -7.55
C SER A 146 9.35 0.23 -7.57
N TRP A 147 9.27 0.92 -8.70
CA TRP A 147 8.28 1.98 -8.89
C TRP A 147 7.68 1.93 -10.30
N LYS A 148 6.54 2.61 -10.43
CA LYS A 148 5.79 2.76 -11.69
C LYS A 148 5.95 4.19 -12.15
N GLU A 149 6.35 4.39 -13.40
CA GLU A 149 6.59 5.72 -13.95
C GLU A 149 5.30 6.53 -14.10
N GLN A 150 4.22 5.87 -14.52
CA GLN A 150 2.87 6.44 -14.56
C GLN A 150 1.84 5.34 -14.31
N LYS A 151 1.20 5.36 -13.14
CA LYS A 151 0.01 4.55 -12.92
C LYS A 151 -1.21 5.38 -13.27
N LEU A 152 -1.80 5.08 -14.42
CA LEU A 152 -3.04 5.69 -14.88
C LEU A 152 -4.13 5.36 -13.84
N LEU A 153 -4.68 6.38 -13.19
CA LEU A 153 -5.75 6.21 -12.21
C LEU A 153 -7.02 5.81 -12.95
N HIS A 154 -7.64 4.70 -12.56
CA HIS A 154 -8.95 4.37 -13.11
C HIS A 154 -9.98 5.43 -12.63
N PRO A 155 -10.95 5.79 -13.48
CA PRO A 155 -12.01 6.70 -13.08
C PRO A 155 -12.80 6.10 -11.91
N SER A 156 -13.21 6.94 -10.96
CA SER A 156 -14.14 6.54 -9.90
C SER A 156 -15.35 7.46 -9.92
N PHE A 157 -16.54 6.88 -9.74
CA PHE A 157 -17.77 7.66 -9.60
C PHE A 157 -17.79 8.40 -8.26
N PHE A 158 -17.54 7.67 -7.17
CA PHE A 158 -17.66 8.16 -5.79
C PHE A 158 -16.32 8.59 -5.16
N GLY A 159 -15.25 8.51 -5.95
CA GLY A 159 -13.89 8.60 -5.46
C GLY A 159 -13.40 7.25 -4.92
N ASN A 160 -12.13 6.95 -5.13
CA ASN A 160 -11.55 5.72 -4.60
C ASN A 160 -10.09 5.97 -4.23
N LEU A 161 -9.68 5.45 -3.08
CA LEU A 161 -8.26 5.39 -2.73
C LEU A 161 -7.66 4.17 -3.42
N THR A 162 -6.87 4.42 -4.46
CA THR A 162 -6.08 3.38 -5.12
C THR A 162 -4.66 3.40 -4.57
N SER A 163 -3.89 2.33 -4.78
CA SER A 163 -2.46 2.30 -4.44
C SER A 163 -1.61 3.35 -5.18
N ALA A 164 -2.12 3.91 -6.28
CA ALA A 164 -1.49 5.03 -6.99
C ALA A 164 -1.87 6.42 -6.46
N GLY A 165 -2.88 6.49 -5.59
CA GLY A 165 -3.42 7.75 -5.08
C GLY A 165 -4.94 7.80 -5.11
N TYR A 166 -5.47 8.95 -4.72
CA TYR A 166 -6.90 9.20 -4.64
C TYR A 166 -7.45 9.58 -6.01
N SER A 167 -8.30 8.73 -6.58
CA SER A 167 -9.11 9.05 -7.75
C SER A 167 -10.30 9.88 -7.26
N GLN A 168 -10.40 11.14 -7.71
CA GLN A 168 -11.46 12.06 -7.27
C GLN A 168 -12.81 11.64 -7.86
N GLY A 169 -13.84 11.56 -7.02
CA GLY A 169 -15.21 11.36 -7.48
C GLY A 169 -15.75 12.59 -8.23
N SER A 170 -16.73 12.37 -9.10
CA SER A 170 -17.34 13.46 -9.86
C SER A 170 -18.85 13.46 -9.68
N ASN A 171 -19.35 14.50 -9.00
CA ASN A 171 -20.79 14.71 -8.79
C ASN A 171 -21.56 14.76 -10.12
N LYS A 172 -20.93 15.28 -11.18
CA LYS A 172 -21.52 15.29 -12.54
C LYS A 172 -21.68 13.88 -13.09
N LEU A 173 -20.67 13.03 -12.94
CA LEU A 173 -20.74 11.63 -13.40
C LEU A 173 -21.76 10.83 -12.58
N ILE A 174 -21.82 11.06 -11.26
CA ILE A 174 -22.82 10.45 -10.38
C ILE A 174 -24.23 10.85 -10.83
N PHE A 175 -24.46 12.14 -11.07
CA PHE A 175 -25.73 12.67 -11.54
C PHE A 175 -26.14 12.06 -12.88
N CYS A 176 -25.23 12.03 -13.86
CA CYS A 176 -25.47 11.41 -15.17
C CYS A 176 -25.76 9.91 -15.05
N LEU A 177 -25.07 9.20 -14.16
CA LEU A 177 -25.32 7.78 -13.92
C LEU A 177 -26.73 7.56 -13.37
N PHE A 178 -27.08 8.19 -12.25
CA PHE A 178 -28.39 7.96 -11.60
C PHE A 178 -29.57 8.39 -12.47
N ILE A 179 -29.49 9.57 -13.09
CA ILE A 179 -30.57 10.06 -13.97
C ILE A 179 -30.61 9.26 -15.27
N GLY A 180 -29.46 8.88 -15.81
CA GLY A 180 -29.39 7.99 -16.97
C GLY A 180 -30.08 6.65 -16.71
N CYS A 181 -29.77 6.00 -15.58
CA CYS A 181 -30.45 4.78 -15.13
C CYS A 181 -31.96 4.98 -14.97
N PHE A 182 -32.36 6.07 -14.32
CA PHE A 182 -33.76 6.38 -14.03
C PHE A 182 -34.59 6.61 -15.29
N LEU A 183 -34.10 7.43 -16.23
CA LEU A 183 -34.79 7.70 -17.50
C LEU A 183 -34.84 6.45 -18.39
N PHE A 184 -33.74 5.67 -18.43
CA PHE A 184 -33.73 4.39 -19.13
C PHE A 184 -34.80 3.45 -18.57
N PHE A 185 -34.89 3.34 -17.25
CA PHE A 185 -35.85 2.46 -16.59
C PHE A 185 -37.29 2.90 -16.80
N ILE A 186 -37.61 4.19 -16.65
CA ILE A 186 -38.96 4.70 -16.92
C ILE A 186 -39.33 4.47 -18.37
N GLY A 187 -38.45 4.80 -19.31
CA GLY A 187 -38.71 4.57 -20.73
C GLY A 187 -38.95 3.10 -21.05
N TRP A 188 -38.24 2.19 -20.38
CA TRP A 188 -38.43 0.75 -20.50
C TRP A 188 -39.78 0.26 -19.97
N ILE A 189 -40.22 0.75 -18.80
CA ILE A 189 -41.54 0.43 -18.25
C ILE A 189 -42.64 0.90 -19.19
N VAL A 190 -42.55 2.16 -19.65
CA VAL A 190 -43.55 2.75 -20.55
C VAL A 190 -43.67 1.94 -21.84
N LEU A 191 -42.55 1.47 -22.40
CA LEU A 191 -42.54 0.65 -23.62
C LEU A 191 -43.26 -0.70 -23.44
N LEU A 192 -43.21 -1.28 -22.25
CA LEU A 192 -43.79 -2.61 -21.98
C LEU A 192 -45.23 -2.56 -21.47
N THR A 193 -45.66 -1.42 -20.92
CA THR A 193 -46.96 -1.29 -20.25
C THR A 193 -47.99 -0.60 -21.14
N GLU A 194 -47.56 0.36 -21.96
CA GLU A 194 -48.44 1.22 -22.73
C GLU A 194 -48.52 0.79 -24.19
N SER A 195 -49.74 0.85 -24.76
CA SER A 195 -50.00 0.55 -26.18
C SER A 195 -50.27 1.80 -27.02
N GLU A 196 -50.43 2.95 -26.36
CA GLU A 196 -50.66 4.25 -27.01
C GLU A 196 -49.41 4.74 -27.74
N LEU A 197 -49.56 5.07 -29.03
CA LEU A 197 -48.44 5.45 -29.90
C LEU A 197 -47.60 6.61 -29.33
N VAL A 198 -48.26 7.62 -28.75
CA VAL A 198 -47.59 8.79 -28.17
C VAL A 198 -46.72 8.40 -26.97
N LEU A 199 -47.22 7.52 -26.10
CA LEU A 199 -46.49 7.04 -24.92
C LEU A 199 -45.33 6.12 -25.32
N VAL A 200 -45.51 5.30 -26.35
CA VAL A 200 -44.44 4.47 -26.92
C VAL A 200 -43.30 5.34 -27.47
N ILE A 201 -43.63 6.39 -28.23
CA ILE A 201 -42.62 7.36 -28.73
C ILE A 201 -41.89 8.04 -27.57
N LEU A 202 -42.61 8.47 -26.53
CA LEU A 202 -42.02 9.04 -25.32
C LEU A 202 -41.08 8.04 -24.63
N GLY A 203 -41.46 6.76 -24.54
CA GLY A 203 -40.63 5.69 -23.99
C GLY A 203 -39.30 5.55 -24.73
N PHE A 204 -39.32 5.54 -26.07
CA PHE A 204 -38.11 5.52 -26.88
C PHE A 204 -37.22 6.75 -26.68
N VAL A 205 -37.81 7.95 -26.59
CA VAL A 205 -37.06 9.18 -26.32
C VAL A 205 -36.39 9.13 -24.95
N LEU A 206 -37.10 8.67 -23.92
CA LEU A 206 -36.56 8.52 -22.57
C LEU A 206 -35.40 7.51 -22.50
N ILE A 207 -35.53 6.37 -23.19
CA ILE A 207 -34.44 5.38 -23.33
C ILE A 207 -33.22 6.02 -24.01
N LEU A 208 -33.42 6.75 -25.11
CA LEU A 208 -32.33 7.38 -25.86
C LEU A 208 -31.60 8.43 -25.03
N VAL A 209 -32.34 9.30 -24.32
CA VAL A 209 -31.76 10.30 -23.40
C VAL A 209 -31.03 9.60 -22.25
N GLY A 210 -31.62 8.54 -21.68
CA GLY A 210 -30.99 7.72 -20.64
C GLY A 210 -29.66 7.12 -21.10
N CYS A 211 -29.63 6.51 -22.30
CA CYS A 211 -28.43 5.97 -22.92
C CYS A 211 -27.33 7.02 -23.15
N ILE A 212 -27.69 8.24 -23.57
CA ILE A 212 -26.73 9.34 -23.77
C ILE A 212 -26.09 9.74 -22.43
N LEU A 213 -26.89 9.87 -21.36
CA LEU A 213 -26.38 10.20 -20.03
C LEU A 213 -25.48 9.09 -19.46
N LEU A 214 -25.87 7.83 -19.64
CA LEU A 214 -25.03 6.69 -19.28
C LEU A 214 -23.72 6.68 -20.06
N TYR A 215 -23.75 6.97 -21.36
CA TYR A 215 -22.53 7.09 -22.16
C TYR A 215 -21.60 8.19 -21.62
N LEU A 216 -22.12 9.35 -21.24
CA LEU A 216 -21.32 10.41 -20.63
C LEU A 216 -20.70 9.97 -19.29
N ALA A 217 -21.44 9.19 -18.49
CA ALA A 217 -20.94 8.62 -17.24
C ALA A 217 -19.82 7.60 -17.46
N PHE A 218 -19.94 6.74 -18.48
CA PHE A 218 -18.96 5.68 -18.78
C PHE A 218 -17.84 6.09 -19.74
N LYS A 219 -17.95 7.23 -20.43
CA LYS A 219 -16.92 7.74 -21.36
C LYS A 219 -15.51 7.78 -20.73
N PRO A 220 -15.31 8.24 -19.48
CA PRO A 220 -13.99 8.22 -18.83
C PRO A 220 -13.38 6.82 -18.70
N TRP A 221 -14.23 5.81 -18.47
CA TRP A 221 -13.79 4.41 -18.41
C TRP A 221 -13.33 3.90 -19.78
N LEU A 222 -14.06 4.26 -20.85
CA LEU A 222 -13.66 3.92 -22.21
C LEU A 222 -12.33 4.56 -22.61
N THR A 223 -12.11 5.83 -22.25
CA THR A 223 -10.82 6.50 -22.49
C THR A 223 -9.70 5.86 -21.67
N TYR A 224 -9.95 5.53 -20.40
CA TYR A 224 -9.02 4.82 -19.55
C TYR A 224 -8.60 3.46 -20.15
N PHE A 225 -9.56 2.64 -20.60
CA PHE A 225 -9.24 1.35 -21.23
C PHE A 225 -8.45 1.50 -22.53
N ARG A 226 -8.71 2.57 -23.29
CA ARG A 226 -7.95 2.86 -24.50
C ARG A 226 -6.53 3.30 -24.18
N GLU A 227 -6.34 4.16 -23.20
CA GLU A 227 -5.03 4.69 -22.80
C GLU A 227 -4.17 3.63 -22.10
N SER A 228 -4.74 2.87 -21.16
CA SER A 228 -4.05 1.77 -20.48
C SER A 228 -3.54 0.69 -21.45
N ARG A 229 -4.24 0.46 -22.58
CA ARG A 229 -3.75 -0.46 -23.62
C ARG A 229 -2.65 0.13 -24.49
N LYS A 230 -2.65 1.44 -24.70
CA LYS A 230 -1.65 2.14 -25.52
C LYS A 230 -0.34 2.33 -24.77
N ASN A 231 -0.44 2.74 -23.51
CA ASN A 231 0.68 3.04 -22.63
C ASN A 231 0.62 2.07 -21.44
N PRO A 232 1.07 0.82 -21.61
CA PRO A 232 1.14 -0.11 -20.49
C PRO A 232 2.08 0.43 -19.42
N THR A 233 1.72 0.22 -18.16
CA THR A 233 2.53 0.63 -17.01
C THR A 233 3.93 0.03 -17.12
N GLN A 234 4.95 0.88 -17.16
CA GLN A 234 6.34 0.46 -17.10
C GLN A 234 6.77 0.34 -15.64
N HIS A 235 7.45 -0.77 -15.34
CA HIS A 235 7.96 -1.10 -14.03
C HIS A 235 9.49 -0.97 -14.05
N HIS A 236 10.02 -0.16 -13.15
CA HIS A 236 11.45 0.07 -13.01
C HIS A 236 11.93 -0.49 -11.69
N LEU A 237 13.16 -0.99 -11.70
CA LEU A 237 13.82 -1.61 -10.56
C LEU A 237 15.20 -0.97 -10.39
N ALA A 238 15.46 -0.38 -9.22
CA ALA A 238 16.73 0.27 -8.95
C ALA A 238 17.27 -0.07 -7.56
N GLY A 239 18.59 -0.17 -7.48
CA GLY A 239 19.34 -0.27 -6.23
C GLY A 239 19.81 1.10 -5.81
N ILE A 240 19.23 1.65 -4.76
CA ILE A 240 19.53 2.98 -4.25
C ILE A 240 20.48 2.87 -3.06
N PRO A 241 21.59 3.62 -3.03
CA PRO A 241 22.47 3.68 -1.86
C PRO A 241 21.74 4.10 -0.59
N TRP A 242 21.97 3.38 0.51
CA TRP A 242 21.34 3.65 1.81
C TRP A 242 21.59 5.07 2.32
N GLU A 243 22.75 5.66 2.01
CA GLU A 243 23.10 7.03 2.43
C GLU A 243 22.28 8.12 1.71
N GLU A 244 21.75 7.80 0.52
CA GLU A 244 20.90 8.69 -0.26
C GLU A 244 19.43 8.66 0.19
N VAL A 245 19.04 7.63 0.94
CA VAL A 245 17.67 7.46 1.43
C VAL A 245 17.44 8.39 2.60
N ALA A 246 16.45 9.25 2.49
CA ALA A 246 15.98 10.06 3.59
C ALA A 246 14.89 9.30 4.35
N VAL A 247 14.89 9.42 5.67
CA VAL A 247 13.91 8.79 6.55
C VAL A 247 13.27 9.89 7.34
N GLU A 248 11.96 10.02 7.19
CA GLU A 248 11.15 11.10 7.74
C GLU A 248 10.06 10.48 8.60
N PHE A 249 9.93 10.95 9.83
CA PHE A 249 8.74 10.71 10.64
C PHE A 249 7.69 11.76 10.29
N HIS A 250 6.49 11.32 9.94
CA HIS A 250 5.37 12.22 9.71
C HIS A 250 4.30 12.05 10.78
N GLN A 251 3.88 13.17 11.34
CA GLN A 251 2.74 13.30 12.22
C GLN A 251 1.67 14.13 11.51
N LEU A 252 0.52 13.51 11.25
CA LEU A 252 -0.64 14.17 10.68
C LEU A 252 -1.74 14.25 11.73
N GLY A 253 -2.00 15.46 12.21
CA GLY A 253 -3.20 15.75 13.01
C GLY A 253 -4.39 15.96 12.10
N ALA A 254 -5.34 15.03 12.09
CA ALA A 254 -6.59 15.15 11.35
C ALA A 254 -7.78 15.29 12.29
N MET A 255 -8.62 16.29 12.05
CA MET A 255 -9.92 16.41 12.73
C MET A 255 -10.96 15.63 11.94
N GLY A 256 -11.41 14.51 12.49
CA GLY A 256 -12.53 13.74 11.94
C GLY A 256 -13.85 14.08 12.62
N TYR A 257 -14.96 13.62 12.05
CA TYR A 257 -16.29 13.73 12.67
C TYR A 257 -16.38 13.06 14.05
N LEU A 258 -15.50 12.09 14.33
CA LEU A 258 -15.41 11.36 15.60
C LEU A 258 -14.39 11.98 16.58
N GLY A 259 -13.82 13.15 16.26
CA GLY A 259 -12.81 13.84 17.06
C GLY A 259 -11.42 13.90 16.42
N ALA A 260 -10.48 14.47 17.17
CA ALA A 260 -9.09 14.58 16.77
C ALA A 260 -8.43 13.20 16.67
N ARG A 261 -7.78 12.92 15.55
CA ARG A 261 -6.97 11.72 15.33
C ARG A 261 -5.59 12.13 14.84
N SER A 262 -4.57 11.67 15.53
CA SER A 262 -3.19 11.76 15.06
C SER A 262 -2.83 10.47 14.33
N MET A 263 -2.33 10.59 13.12
CA MET A 263 -1.74 9.48 12.37
C MET A 263 -0.23 9.67 12.35
N TYR A 264 0.50 8.62 12.68
CA TYR A 264 1.96 8.62 12.64
C TYR A 264 2.44 7.62 11.58
N GLN A 265 3.45 8.01 10.81
CA GLN A 265 4.07 7.15 9.80
C GLN A 265 5.58 7.40 9.74
N LEU A 266 6.34 6.33 9.54
CA LEU A 266 7.75 6.37 9.20
C LEU A 266 7.89 6.23 7.69
N SER A 267 8.40 7.26 7.02
CA SER A 267 8.50 7.35 5.57
C SER A 267 9.95 7.27 5.10
N LEU A 268 10.27 6.28 4.27
CA LEU A 268 11.53 6.18 3.53
C LEU A 268 11.35 6.90 2.20
N VAL A 269 12.09 7.98 2.00
CA VAL A 269 12.07 8.81 0.79
C VAL A 269 13.30 8.50 -0.03
N CYS A 270 13.06 7.84 -1.16
CA CYS A 270 14.08 7.35 -2.07
C CYS A 270 14.14 8.23 -3.33
N PRO A 271 15.33 8.70 -3.76
CA PRO A 271 15.48 9.39 -5.04
C PRO A 271 15.20 8.43 -6.21
N LEU A 272 14.53 8.91 -7.25
CA LEU A 272 14.40 8.13 -8.49
C LEU A 272 15.67 8.29 -9.34
N PRO A 273 16.20 7.20 -9.95
CA PRO A 273 17.26 7.33 -10.94
C PRO A 273 16.74 8.15 -12.13
N ASP A 274 17.63 8.97 -12.70
CA ASP A 274 17.39 9.84 -13.86
C ASP A 274 16.50 11.09 -13.63
N GLU A 275 15.77 11.18 -12.51
CA GLU A 275 14.93 12.35 -12.18
C GLU A 275 15.16 12.85 -10.74
N ALA A 276 16.10 13.81 -10.58
CA ALA A 276 16.49 14.33 -9.26
C ALA A 276 15.34 14.96 -8.45
N ASP A 277 14.30 15.47 -9.13
CA ASP A 277 13.15 16.14 -8.52
C ASP A 277 12.03 15.16 -8.14
N LYS A 278 12.02 13.94 -8.67
CA LYS A 278 11.01 12.94 -8.33
C LYS A 278 11.53 12.00 -7.25
N ARG A 279 10.63 11.67 -6.31
CA ARG A 279 10.92 10.83 -5.16
C ARG A 279 9.89 9.73 -5.02
N TYR A 280 10.35 8.56 -4.61
CA TYR A 280 9.52 7.44 -4.24
C TYR A 280 9.46 7.34 -2.73
N THR A 281 8.26 7.43 -2.15
CA THR A 281 8.08 7.38 -0.70
C THR A 281 7.40 6.09 -0.29
N VAL A 282 8.04 5.37 0.63
CA VAL A 282 7.51 4.18 1.28
C VAL A 282 7.12 4.56 2.71
N SER A 283 5.83 4.53 3.03
CA SER A 283 5.34 4.86 4.38
C SER A 283 4.95 3.60 5.15
N LEU A 284 5.47 3.48 6.37
CA LEU A 284 5.12 2.45 7.33
C LEU A 284 4.29 3.09 8.46
N PRO A 285 3.07 2.61 8.76
CA PRO A 285 2.28 3.16 9.85
C PRO A 285 2.92 2.79 11.19
N VAL A 286 3.00 3.76 12.10
CA VAL A 286 3.53 3.61 13.46
C VAL A 286 2.53 4.22 14.46
N TYR A 287 2.59 3.81 15.73
CA TYR A 287 1.68 4.27 16.77
C TYR A 287 2.21 5.50 17.51
N SER A 288 3.53 5.71 17.52
CA SER A 288 4.16 6.84 18.20
C SER A 288 5.49 7.23 17.54
N GLN A 289 6.04 8.38 17.95
CA GLN A 289 7.37 8.82 17.55
C GLN A 289 8.45 7.84 18.07
N GLN A 290 8.33 7.36 19.32
CA GLN A 290 9.29 6.40 19.87
C GLN A 290 9.29 5.10 19.08
N GLU A 291 8.14 4.59 18.67
CA GLU A 291 8.09 3.39 17.84
C GLU A 291 8.72 3.61 16.46
N ALA A 292 8.53 4.80 15.87
CA ALA A 292 9.20 5.17 14.63
C ALA A 292 10.72 5.13 14.79
N PHE A 293 11.24 5.63 15.92
CA PHE A 293 12.66 5.61 16.22
C PHE A 293 13.18 4.19 16.43
N CYS A 294 12.46 3.36 17.19
CA CYS A 294 12.82 1.95 17.40
C CYS A 294 12.83 1.17 16.07
N LEU A 295 11.85 1.42 15.18
CA LEU A 295 11.78 0.78 13.87
C LEU A 295 12.90 1.22 12.94
N TYR A 296 13.25 2.51 12.97
CA TYR A 296 14.39 3.04 12.22
C TYR A 296 15.72 2.50 12.75
N GLU A 297 15.90 2.43 14.07
CA GLU A 297 17.05 1.81 14.74
C GLU A 297 17.22 0.34 14.31
N LEU A 298 16.13 -0.43 14.27
CA LEU A 298 16.14 -1.81 13.77
C LEU A 298 16.61 -1.92 12.32
N ILE A 299 16.06 -1.10 11.41
CA ILE A 299 16.45 -1.10 10.00
C ILE A 299 17.93 -0.69 9.87
N ARG A 300 18.37 0.28 10.65
CA ARG A 300 19.75 0.76 10.69
C ARG A 300 20.72 -0.32 11.17
N ASP A 301 20.42 -0.97 12.28
CA ASP A 301 21.24 -2.05 12.85
C ASP A 301 21.37 -3.21 11.89
N TYR A 302 20.29 -3.55 11.18
CA TYR A 302 20.34 -4.51 10.09
C TYR A 302 21.25 -4.02 8.94
N MET A 303 21.14 -2.76 8.53
CA MET A 303 21.98 -2.22 7.47
C MET A 303 23.46 -2.17 7.86
N GLU A 304 23.78 -1.91 9.14
CA GLU A 304 25.17 -1.83 9.63
C GLU A 304 25.79 -3.19 9.92
N HIS A 305 25.07 -4.07 10.62
CA HIS A 305 25.58 -5.34 11.16
C HIS A 305 24.97 -6.59 10.48
N GLY A 306 24.08 -6.42 9.52
CA GLY A 306 23.39 -7.52 8.85
C GLY A 306 22.41 -8.25 9.77
N ALA A 307 22.19 -9.54 9.51
CA ALA A 307 21.27 -10.37 10.31
C ALA A 307 21.65 -10.45 11.79
N LYS A 308 22.94 -10.31 12.14
CA LYS A 308 23.42 -10.28 13.53
C LYS A 308 22.89 -9.06 14.29
N GLY A 309 22.68 -7.94 13.61
CA GLY A 309 22.08 -6.72 14.18
C GLY A 309 20.60 -6.86 14.54
N LEU A 310 19.96 -7.99 14.23
CA LEU A 310 18.56 -8.23 14.63
C LEU A 310 18.46 -9.06 15.91
N GLU A 311 19.55 -9.72 16.33
CA GLU A 311 19.55 -10.67 17.46
C GLU A 311 19.28 -10.00 18.80
N HIS A 312 19.74 -8.75 19.00
CA HIS A 312 19.48 -7.97 20.21
C HIS A 312 18.11 -7.28 20.23
N THR A 313 17.34 -7.35 19.14
CA THR A 313 16.04 -6.69 19.01
C THR A 313 14.90 -7.72 19.09
N ALA A 314 13.67 -7.28 19.39
CA ALA A 314 12.46 -8.11 19.27
C ALA A 314 12.28 -8.75 17.87
N ALA A 315 13.01 -8.24 16.87
CA ALA A 315 13.14 -8.77 15.53
C ALA A 315 13.82 -10.15 15.44
N ALA A 316 14.52 -10.61 16.47
CA ALA A 316 15.10 -11.95 16.52
C ALA A 316 14.04 -13.05 16.29
N LYS A 317 12.79 -12.79 16.71
CA LYS A 317 11.64 -13.67 16.45
C LYS A 317 11.29 -13.79 14.97
N LEU A 318 11.61 -12.81 14.13
CA LEU A 318 11.36 -12.86 12.68
C LEU A 318 12.09 -14.01 11.99
N GLN A 319 13.23 -14.45 12.54
CA GLN A 319 14.01 -15.55 11.97
C GLN A 319 13.45 -16.93 12.33
N THR A 320 12.69 -17.03 13.43
CA THR A 320 12.33 -18.31 14.06
C THR A 320 10.84 -18.59 14.08
N GLU A 321 9.98 -17.55 14.16
CA GLU A 321 8.54 -17.71 14.21
C GLU A 321 7.91 -17.74 12.81
N ALA A 322 7.07 -18.75 12.55
CA ALA A 322 6.28 -18.82 11.34
C ALA A 322 5.30 -17.63 11.28
N PRO A 323 4.99 -17.11 10.08
CA PRO A 323 4.12 -15.94 9.96
C PRO A 323 2.73 -16.16 10.56
N ASP A 324 2.32 -15.24 11.45
CA ASP A 324 1.02 -15.27 12.17
C ASP A 324 -0.21 -15.15 11.24
N TYR A 325 -0.02 -14.74 9.98
CA TYR A 325 -1.11 -14.55 9.03
C TYR A 325 -1.42 -15.78 8.17
N GLY A 326 -0.53 -16.77 8.12
CA GLY A 326 -0.65 -17.91 7.19
C GLY A 326 -1.73 -18.93 7.59
N ARG A 327 -2.03 -19.88 6.71
CA ARG A 327 -2.94 -21.00 7.03
C ARG A 327 -2.41 -21.87 8.19
N ALA A 328 -1.09 -21.95 8.36
CA ALA A 328 -0.48 -22.72 9.45
C ALA A 328 -0.81 -22.12 10.82
N ALA A 329 -0.77 -20.79 10.95
CA ALA A 329 -1.17 -20.08 12.16
C ALA A 329 -2.64 -20.35 12.50
N PHE A 330 -3.55 -20.25 11.52
CA PHE A 330 -4.96 -20.58 11.75
C PHE A 330 -5.17 -22.04 12.16
N LYS A 331 -4.44 -23.00 11.57
CA LYS A 331 -4.51 -24.40 11.97
C LYS A 331 -4.04 -24.61 13.41
N LYS A 332 -3.05 -23.84 13.87
CA LYS A 332 -2.59 -23.86 15.26
C LYS A 332 -3.68 -23.31 16.19
N GLU A 333 -4.24 -22.14 15.89
CA GLU A 333 -5.36 -21.56 16.64
C GLU A 333 -6.58 -22.50 16.71
N LEU A 334 -6.88 -23.21 15.60
CA LEU A 334 -7.98 -24.16 15.52
C LEU A 334 -7.76 -25.37 16.43
N LYS A 335 -6.53 -25.89 16.50
CA LYS A 335 -6.17 -27.00 17.40
C LYS A 335 -6.25 -26.58 18.86
N GLU A 336 -5.81 -25.35 19.17
CA GLU A 336 -5.87 -24.80 20.52
C GLU A 336 -7.32 -24.60 20.99
N ASN A 337 -8.24 -24.30 20.08
CA ASN A 337 -9.66 -24.04 20.37
C ASN A 337 -10.61 -25.17 19.94
N GLU A 338 -10.08 -26.37 19.65
CA GLU A 338 -10.89 -27.50 19.14
C GLU A 338 -11.99 -27.92 20.13
N SER A 339 -11.76 -27.72 21.43
CA SER A 339 -12.73 -27.99 22.49
C SER A 339 -13.93 -27.04 22.51
N ASN A 340 -13.88 -25.91 21.81
CA ASN A 340 -14.94 -24.90 21.78
C ASN A 340 -15.66 -24.87 20.41
N PRO A 341 -16.76 -25.62 20.24
CA PRO A 341 -17.46 -25.70 18.96
C PRO A 341 -18.07 -24.35 18.52
N LEU A 342 -18.47 -23.49 19.47
CA LEU A 342 -18.99 -22.15 19.15
C LEU A 342 -17.91 -21.27 18.51
N TRP A 343 -16.68 -21.36 19.00
CA TRP A 343 -15.54 -20.64 18.43
C TRP A 343 -15.28 -21.08 16.98
N VAL A 344 -15.30 -22.39 16.73
CA VAL A 344 -15.08 -22.96 15.38
C VAL A 344 -16.18 -22.51 14.41
N ILE A 345 -17.45 -22.58 14.83
CA ILE A 345 -18.59 -22.15 14.01
C ILE A 345 -18.50 -20.65 13.72
N TRP A 346 -18.24 -19.83 14.74
CA TRP A 346 -18.13 -18.38 14.60
C TRP A 346 -17.03 -17.98 13.62
N HIS A 347 -15.84 -18.58 13.73
CA HIS A 347 -14.71 -18.26 12.84
C HIS A 347 -14.84 -18.84 11.43
N THR A 348 -15.68 -19.87 11.26
CA THR A 348 -16.06 -20.37 9.94
C THR A 348 -17.08 -19.44 9.28
N LEU A 349 -18.13 -19.02 10.00
CA LEU A 349 -19.16 -18.10 9.50
C LEU A 349 -18.56 -16.73 9.12
N THR A 350 -17.61 -16.27 9.92
CA THR A 350 -16.92 -15.00 9.66
C THR A 350 -15.85 -15.08 8.58
N LEU A 351 -15.69 -16.22 7.88
CA LEU A 351 -14.73 -16.42 6.79
C LEU A 351 -13.25 -16.22 7.19
N ARG A 352 -12.90 -16.40 8.48
CA ARG A 352 -11.54 -16.19 8.98
C ARG A 352 -10.52 -17.09 8.27
N TYR A 353 -10.86 -18.35 8.01
CA TYR A 353 -10.02 -19.25 7.22
C TYR A 353 -9.69 -18.70 5.82
N PHE A 354 -10.69 -18.12 5.13
CA PHE A 354 -10.50 -17.52 3.82
C PHE A 354 -9.66 -16.25 3.90
N ALA A 355 -9.76 -15.48 4.98
CA ALA A 355 -8.89 -14.33 5.21
C ALA A 355 -7.42 -14.75 5.36
N HIS A 356 -7.11 -15.79 6.14
CA HIS A 356 -5.75 -16.36 6.23
C HIS A 356 -5.25 -16.87 4.87
N ARG A 357 -6.11 -17.60 4.13
CA ARG A 357 -5.76 -18.09 2.79
C ARG A 357 -5.52 -16.95 1.80
N TYR A 358 -6.32 -15.89 1.86
CA TYR A 358 -6.16 -14.71 1.03
C TYR A 358 -4.85 -13.99 1.36
N LEU A 359 -4.55 -13.79 2.65
CA LEU A 359 -3.29 -13.16 3.09
C LEU A 359 -2.06 -13.95 2.66
N GLU A 360 -2.05 -15.27 2.87
CA GLU A 360 -0.98 -16.15 2.39
C GLU A 360 -0.83 -16.07 0.87
N TRP A 361 -1.95 -16.02 0.13
CA TRP A 361 -1.89 -15.85 -1.32
C TRP A 361 -1.31 -14.49 -1.71
N THR A 362 -1.73 -13.40 -1.09
CA THR A 362 -1.25 -12.05 -1.41
C THR A 362 0.20 -11.81 -1.03
N LEU A 363 0.67 -12.39 0.08
CA LEU A 363 2.00 -12.14 0.64
C LEU A 363 3.04 -13.15 0.16
N ASP A 364 2.66 -14.42 -0.01
CA ASP A 364 3.62 -15.48 -0.29
C ASP A 364 3.50 -16.03 -1.71
N VAL A 365 2.32 -15.94 -2.35
CA VAL A 365 2.09 -16.52 -3.69
C VAL A 365 2.14 -15.47 -4.80
N LEU A 366 1.57 -14.27 -4.59
CA LEU A 366 1.57 -13.22 -5.61
C LEU A 366 2.97 -12.67 -5.92
N PRO A 367 3.82 -12.35 -4.93
CA PRO A 367 5.17 -11.87 -5.21
C PRO A 367 6.01 -12.90 -5.96
N LYS A 368 5.69 -14.20 -5.84
CA LYS A 368 6.35 -15.26 -6.62
C LYS A 368 6.04 -15.20 -8.12
N LYS A 369 4.95 -14.54 -8.52
CA LYS A 369 4.56 -14.34 -9.92
C LYS A 369 5.14 -13.08 -10.53
N ASN A 370 5.98 -12.35 -9.80
CA ASN A 370 6.49 -11.07 -10.23
C ASN A 370 7.45 -11.18 -11.42
N ILE A 371 7.22 -10.32 -12.42
CA ILE A 371 8.01 -10.19 -13.63
C ILE A 371 9.48 -9.87 -13.29
N HIS A 372 9.72 -9.11 -12.22
CA HIS A 372 11.04 -8.70 -11.74
C HIS A 372 11.62 -9.63 -10.68
N ARG A 373 10.95 -10.75 -10.36
CA ARG A 373 11.36 -11.67 -9.29
C ARG A 373 12.80 -12.16 -9.48
N GLU A 374 13.13 -12.62 -10.68
CA GLU A 374 14.46 -13.17 -10.95
C GLU A 374 15.55 -12.12 -10.77
N ALA A 375 15.32 -10.89 -11.25
CA ALA A 375 16.23 -9.77 -11.05
C ALA A 375 16.38 -9.39 -9.57
N ALA A 376 15.27 -9.39 -8.82
CA ALA A 376 15.28 -9.12 -7.38
C ALA A 376 16.02 -10.21 -6.58
N ILE A 377 15.83 -11.49 -6.93
CA ILE A 377 16.53 -12.62 -6.30
C ILE A 377 18.02 -12.55 -6.61
N GLN A 378 18.41 -12.38 -7.88
CA GLN A 378 19.80 -12.25 -8.28
C GLN A 378 20.48 -11.06 -7.57
N TRP A 379 19.78 -9.93 -7.45
CA TRP A 379 20.29 -8.78 -6.71
C TRP A 379 20.40 -9.04 -5.21
N SER A 380 19.55 -9.89 -4.64
CA SER A 380 19.54 -10.20 -3.19
C SER A 380 20.56 -11.26 -2.78
N GLN A 381 21.24 -11.91 -3.73
CA GLN A 381 22.24 -12.93 -3.42
C GLN A 381 23.41 -12.35 -2.61
N PRO A 382 23.99 -13.15 -1.70
CA PRO A 382 25.14 -12.72 -0.92
C PRO A 382 26.35 -12.52 -1.82
N ILE A 383 27.07 -11.42 -1.57
CA ILE A 383 28.33 -11.10 -2.25
C ILE A 383 29.53 -11.46 -1.35
N PRO A 384 30.71 -11.77 -1.94
CA PRO A 384 31.93 -12.05 -1.19
C PRO A 384 32.32 -10.88 -0.28
N GLU A 385 32.90 -11.17 0.90
CA GLU A 385 33.29 -10.16 1.89
C GLU A 385 34.25 -9.09 1.34
N SER A 386 35.06 -9.43 0.34
CA SER A 386 35.96 -8.51 -0.35
C SER A 386 35.25 -7.41 -1.14
N GLU A 387 34.01 -7.66 -1.58
CA GLU A 387 33.20 -6.75 -2.39
C GLU A 387 32.15 -6.00 -1.56
N TRP A 388 32.16 -6.17 -0.23
CA TRP A 388 31.21 -5.48 0.64
C TRP A 388 31.40 -3.98 0.57
N ALA A 389 30.31 -3.28 0.28
CA ALA A 389 30.30 -1.83 0.26
C ALA A 389 30.54 -1.29 1.68
N LYS A 390 31.52 -0.40 1.81
CA LYS A 390 31.78 0.30 3.07
C LYS A 390 31.00 1.62 3.09
N PRO A 391 30.42 2.01 4.23
CA PRO A 391 29.85 3.35 4.39
C PRO A 391 30.91 4.42 4.16
N SER A 392 30.49 5.63 3.75
CA SER A 392 31.39 6.77 3.56
C SER A 392 32.15 7.10 4.84
N GLU A 393 33.39 7.58 4.71
CA GLU A 393 34.25 7.92 5.86
C GLU A 393 33.60 8.98 6.77
N GLN A 394 32.94 9.96 6.15
CA GLN A 394 32.17 10.98 6.85
C GLN A 394 31.05 10.37 7.71
N LEU A 395 30.33 9.37 7.18
CA LEU A 395 29.25 8.71 7.90
C LEU A 395 29.79 7.85 9.04
N GLN A 396 30.92 7.18 8.83
CA GLN A 396 31.58 6.39 9.87
C GLN A 396 32.07 7.28 11.03
N GLU A 397 32.62 8.46 10.73
CA GLU A 397 33.05 9.40 11.75
C GLU A 397 31.87 10.00 12.52
N ALA A 398 30.81 10.42 11.81
CA ALA A 398 29.59 10.90 12.44
C ALA A 398 28.95 9.82 13.33
N ASN A 399 28.85 8.58 12.85
CA ASN A 399 28.38 7.43 13.62
C ASN A 399 29.18 7.24 14.91
N ARG A 400 30.52 7.32 14.83
CA ARG A 400 31.40 7.16 15.99
C ARG A 400 31.15 8.23 17.04
N ARG A 401 31.16 9.51 16.62
CA ARG A 401 30.92 10.65 17.51
C ARG A 401 29.55 10.56 18.18
N VAL A 402 28.50 10.20 17.44
CA VAL A 402 27.15 10.05 18.01
C VAL A 402 27.08 8.89 19.00
N ARG A 403 27.69 7.73 18.69
CA ARG A 403 27.74 6.59 19.63
C ARG A 403 28.50 6.92 20.92
N GLU A 404 29.56 7.72 20.85
CA GLU A 404 30.26 8.22 22.04
C GLU A 404 29.38 9.13 22.90
N LEU A 405 28.49 9.93 22.28
CA LEU A 405 27.51 10.76 23.01
C LEU A 405 26.42 9.89 23.64
N TYR A 406 25.94 8.86 22.94
CA TYR A 406 24.98 7.90 23.50
C TYR A 406 25.56 7.10 24.66
N ALA A 407 26.84 6.71 24.59
CA ALA A 407 27.53 6.07 25.70
C ALA A 407 27.63 6.97 26.95
N LYS A 408 27.55 8.30 26.77
CA LYS A 408 27.48 9.28 27.88
C LYS A 408 26.05 9.49 28.41
N GLY A 409 25.05 8.79 27.86
CA GLY A 409 23.65 8.91 28.25
C GLY A 409 22.93 10.12 27.67
N LEU A 410 23.45 10.71 26.59
CA LEU A 410 22.74 11.76 25.85
C LEU A 410 21.73 11.13 24.90
N ASP A 411 20.58 11.79 24.74
CA ASP A 411 19.51 11.31 23.86
C ASP A 411 19.69 11.84 22.43
N TRP A 412 18.98 11.26 21.46
CA TRP A 412 19.03 11.75 20.08
C TRP A 412 18.60 13.23 19.95
N GLU A 413 17.68 13.70 20.79
CA GLU A 413 17.22 15.09 20.78
C GLU A 413 18.20 16.08 21.45
N SER A 414 19.26 15.60 22.10
CA SER A 414 20.24 16.45 22.79
C SER A 414 20.95 17.40 21.81
N PRO A 415 21.17 18.68 22.17
CA PRO A 415 21.81 19.66 21.29
C PRO A 415 23.17 19.23 20.76
N GLU A 416 23.96 18.51 21.57
CA GLU A 416 25.28 18.00 21.23
C GLU A 416 25.21 16.95 20.13
N VAL A 417 24.25 16.02 20.23
CA VAL A 417 24.01 15.00 19.20
C VAL A 417 23.59 15.70 17.92
N GLN A 418 22.56 16.56 17.99
CA GLN A 418 22.05 17.32 16.86
C GLN A 418 23.11 18.20 16.17
N ALA A 419 24.09 18.72 16.91
CA ALA A 419 25.21 19.48 16.35
C ALA A 419 26.08 18.59 15.44
N VAL A 420 26.44 17.39 15.89
CA VAL A 420 27.18 16.41 15.08
C VAL A 420 26.36 16.01 13.85
N LEU A 421 25.04 15.83 14.00
CA LEU A 421 24.17 15.48 12.87
C LEU A 421 24.18 16.55 11.76
N ARG A 422 24.10 17.83 12.17
CA ARG A 422 24.11 18.96 11.25
C ARG A 422 25.48 19.21 10.61
N GLU A 423 26.57 18.81 11.27
CA GLU A 423 27.92 18.90 10.71
C GLU A 423 28.08 17.96 9.52
N TYR A 424 27.64 16.70 9.68
CA TYR A 424 27.70 15.68 8.62
C TYR A 424 27.00 16.11 7.32
N GLU A 425 25.85 16.77 7.41
CA GLU A 425 25.07 17.16 6.23
C GLU A 425 25.60 18.40 5.50
N ARG A 426 26.56 19.13 6.10
CA ARG A 426 27.20 20.28 5.46
C ARG A 426 28.35 19.89 4.52
N VAL A 427 28.77 18.61 4.56
CA VAL A 427 29.90 18.05 3.79
C VAL A 427 29.40 17.08 2.73
#